data_AF-A0A4U6SWK9-F1
#
_entry.id   AF-A0A4U6SWK9-F1
#
_cell.length_a   1.000
_cell.length_b   1.000
_cell.length_c   1.000
_cell.angle_alpha   90.00
_cell.angle_beta   90.00
_cell.angle_gamma   90.00
#
_symmetry.space_group_name_H-M   'P 1'
#
loop_
_entity.id
_entity.type
_entity.pdbx_description
1 polymer ?
#
loop_
_entity_poly.entity_id
_entity_poly.type
_entity_poly.pdbx_seq_one_letter_code
_entity_poly.pdbx_strand_id
1 'polypeptide(L)'
;MARSSSSKLAFLAVLVLLLQASSLAVARRHHHDEPDPCRDGAPGLLGHKDHRCSSPAVSPHGGTRAVMTVNGFDKGEDGGGPSECDGKYHHDSEMLAALSTRWYAGGRRCHKAIRITSAHNGRTVVARVVDECDSRHGCKDNIVDTSKAVWEALGLDTKVGEVPVTWSDA
;
A
#
# COMPACT_ATOMS: atom_id res chain seq x y z
N MET A 1 51.82 50.09 -0.88
CA MET A 1 51.14 49.55 -2.08
C MET A 1 50.24 48.41 -1.63
N ALA A 2 48.97 48.68 -1.36
CA ALA A 2 47.99 47.65 -1.01
C ALA A 2 47.32 47.17 -2.30
N ARG A 3 47.64 45.95 -2.74
CA ARG A 3 46.90 45.29 -3.82
C ARG A 3 46.50 43.90 -3.38
N SER A 4 45.22 43.65 -3.62
CA SER A 4 44.63 42.34 -3.84
C SER A 4 44.35 41.50 -2.60
N SER A 5 43.31 41.90 -1.85
CA SER A 5 42.48 40.95 -1.11
C SER A 5 40.99 41.19 -1.36
N SER A 6 40.63 41.70 -2.54
CA SER A 6 39.22 41.96 -2.88
C SER A 6 38.60 40.87 -3.76
N SER A 7 39.42 40.07 -4.44
CA SER A 7 38.97 38.99 -5.32
C SER A 7 38.53 37.75 -4.54
N LYS A 8 39.32 37.29 -3.56
CA LYS A 8 39.00 36.09 -2.76
C LYS A 8 37.70 36.25 -1.93
N LEU A 9 37.48 37.44 -1.38
CA LEU A 9 36.26 37.77 -0.64
C LEU A 9 35.04 37.85 -1.56
N ALA A 10 35.19 38.38 -2.78
CA ALA A 10 34.13 38.39 -3.78
C ALA A 10 33.75 36.95 -4.22
N PHE A 11 34.73 36.06 -4.42
CA PHE A 11 34.45 34.66 -4.77
C PHE A 11 33.73 33.90 -3.65
N LEU A 12 34.12 34.11 -2.38
CA LEU A 12 33.45 33.50 -1.23
C LEU A 12 32.02 34.02 -1.07
N ALA A 13 31.78 35.33 -1.25
CA ALA A 13 30.45 35.91 -1.19
C ALA A 13 29.53 35.37 -2.31
N VAL A 14 30.06 35.23 -3.53
CA VAL A 14 29.31 34.65 -4.66
C VAL A 14 29.01 33.16 -4.41
N LEU A 15 29.95 32.39 -3.87
CA LEU A 15 29.72 30.97 -3.57
C LEU A 15 28.65 30.79 -2.47
N VAL A 16 28.68 31.62 -1.43
CA VAL A 16 27.66 31.59 -0.34
C VAL A 16 26.29 32.04 -0.86
N LEU A 17 26.22 33.05 -1.73
CA LEU A 17 24.96 33.45 -2.39
C LEU A 17 24.41 32.35 -3.31
N LEU A 18 25.28 31.63 -4.03
CA LEU A 18 24.88 30.48 -4.85
C LEU A 18 24.38 29.30 -3.99
N LEU A 19 25.00 29.05 -2.83
CA LEU A 19 24.58 28.03 -1.86
C LEU A 19 23.27 28.38 -1.13
N GLN A 20 22.95 29.66 -0.96
CA GLN A 20 21.66 30.08 -0.38
C GLN A 20 20.53 30.10 -1.42
N ALA A 21 20.85 30.28 -2.71
CA ALA A 21 19.87 30.18 -3.79
C ALA A 21 19.44 28.73 -4.10
N SER A 22 20.15 27.72 -3.60
CA SER A 22 19.78 26.29 -3.75
C SER A 22 18.68 25.81 -2.79
N SER A 23 18.11 26.69 -1.96
CA SER A 23 16.84 26.39 -1.28
C SER A 23 15.68 26.56 -2.27
N LEU A 24 15.67 25.74 -3.32
CA LEU A 24 14.44 25.44 -4.03
C LEU A 24 13.54 24.75 -3.02
N ALA A 25 12.60 25.52 -2.46
CA ALA A 25 11.47 24.95 -1.77
C ALA A 25 10.94 23.83 -2.65
N VAL A 26 11.00 22.58 -2.16
CA VAL A 26 10.28 21.48 -2.77
C VAL A 26 8.83 21.92 -2.74
N ALA A 27 8.33 22.40 -3.87
CA ALA A 27 6.93 22.67 -4.05
C ALA A 27 6.25 21.33 -3.76
N ARG A 28 5.56 21.25 -2.62
CA ARG A 28 4.57 20.19 -2.42
C ARG A 28 3.69 20.27 -3.65
N ARG A 29 3.77 19.27 -4.52
CA ARG A 29 2.73 19.06 -5.52
C ARG A 29 1.46 18.94 -4.69
N HIS A 30 0.66 19.99 -4.70
CA HIS A 30 -0.76 19.86 -4.44
C HIS A 30 -1.24 19.00 -5.61
N HIS A 31 -1.11 17.68 -5.43
CA HIS A 31 -1.98 16.75 -6.12
C HIS A 31 -3.37 17.27 -5.78
N HIS A 32 -4.02 17.86 -6.78
CA HIS A 32 -5.46 17.94 -6.75
C HIS A 32 -5.91 16.50 -6.52
N ASP A 33 -6.40 16.21 -5.31
CA ASP A 33 -7.11 14.98 -5.04
C ASP A 33 -8.25 14.95 -6.04
N GLU A 34 -8.08 14.22 -7.14
CA GLU A 34 -9.22 13.85 -7.96
C GLU A 34 -10.19 13.12 -7.03
N PRO A 35 -11.51 13.39 -7.11
CA PRO A 35 -12.48 12.70 -6.30
C PRO A 35 -12.28 11.19 -6.48
N ASP A 36 -12.02 10.49 -5.38
CA ASP A 36 -11.74 9.06 -5.43
C ASP A 36 -13.00 8.33 -5.95
N PRO A 37 -12.93 7.73 -7.16
CA PRO A 37 -14.09 7.11 -7.80
C PRO A 37 -14.60 5.88 -7.04
N CYS A 38 -13.80 5.33 -6.11
CA CYS A 38 -14.16 4.20 -5.28
C CYS A 38 -14.58 4.60 -3.84
N ARG A 39 -14.46 5.87 -3.44
CA ARG A 39 -14.80 6.34 -2.07
C ARG A 39 -16.28 6.56 -1.82
N ASP A 40 -17.04 6.89 -2.86
CA ASP A 40 -18.47 7.19 -2.75
C ASP A 40 -19.33 5.94 -2.97
N GLY A 41 -19.37 5.09 -1.95
CA GLY A 41 -20.30 3.97 -1.86
C GLY A 41 -21.71 4.40 -1.45
N ALA A 42 -22.44 5.14 -2.29
CA ALA A 42 -23.88 5.30 -2.12
C ALA A 42 -24.63 4.22 -2.93
N PRO A 43 -25.49 3.38 -2.31
CA PRO A 43 -26.33 2.46 -3.06
C PRO A 43 -27.49 3.24 -3.68
N GLY A 44 -27.41 3.45 -4.99
CA GLY A 44 -28.53 3.91 -5.79
C GLY A 44 -28.53 5.40 -6.06
N LEU A 45 -27.95 5.79 -7.20
CA LEU A 45 -28.60 6.57 -8.25
C LEU A 45 -27.54 6.77 -9.35
N LEU A 46 -27.73 6.10 -10.49
CA LEU A 46 -27.09 6.37 -11.78
C LEU A 46 -25.61 6.83 -11.75
N GLY A 47 -24.66 5.90 -11.73
CA GLY A 47 -23.23 6.23 -11.85
C GLY A 47 -22.44 5.03 -12.38
N HIS A 48 -21.56 5.26 -13.35
CA HIS A 48 -20.84 4.25 -14.13
C HIS A 48 -20.29 3.09 -13.27
N LYS A 49 -20.63 1.83 -13.64
CA LYS A 49 -19.99 0.64 -13.08
C LYS A 49 -18.52 0.63 -13.49
N ASP A 50 -17.67 1.27 -12.72
CA ASP A 50 -16.26 0.95 -12.81
C ASP A 50 -16.04 -0.42 -12.17
N HIS A 51 -15.89 -1.42 -13.04
CA HIS A 51 -15.57 -2.79 -12.63
C HIS A 51 -14.26 -2.85 -11.84
N ARG A 52 -13.37 -1.85 -11.96
CA ARG A 52 -12.10 -1.74 -11.22
C ARG A 52 -12.30 -1.39 -9.74
N CYS A 53 -13.47 -0.86 -9.36
CA CYS A 53 -13.84 -0.57 -7.98
C CYS A 53 -14.79 -1.64 -7.38
N SER A 54 -14.94 -2.82 -8.00
CA SER A 54 -16.05 -3.74 -7.70
C SER A 54 -15.66 -5.01 -6.95
N SER A 55 -15.01 -4.91 -5.78
CA SER A 55 -14.77 -6.10 -4.95
C SER A 55 -16.06 -6.84 -4.59
N PRO A 56 -16.04 -8.19 -4.48
CA PRO A 56 -17.13 -8.96 -3.92
C PRO A 56 -17.52 -8.43 -2.54
N ALA A 57 -18.82 -8.48 -2.21
CA ALA A 57 -19.29 -8.10 -0.90
C ALA A 57 -18.61 -8.96 0.18
N VAL A 58 -18.17 -8.32 1.26
CA VAL A 58 -17.66 -9.02 2.44
C VAL A 58 -18.81 -9.81 3.04
N SER A 59 -18.61 -11.12 3.26
CA SER A 59 -19.62 -12.00 3.83
C SER A 59 -19.89 -11.63 5.29
N PRO A 60 -21.14 -11.34 5.69
CA PRO A 60 -21.51 -11.06 7.08
C PRO A 60 -21.27 -12.25 8.02
N HIS A 61 -21.24 -13.47 7.47
CA HIS A 61 -21.02 -14.71 8.20
C HIS A 61 -19.56 -15.19 8.13
N GLY A 62 -18.65 -14.35 7.61
CA GLY A 62 -17.27 -14.69 7.32
C GLY A 62 -17.10 -15.56 6.08
N GLY A 63 -15.85 -15.94 5.79
CA GLY A 63 -15.54 -16.80 4.65
C GLY A 63 -15.62 -16.10 3.29
N THR A 64 -15.34 -14.79 3.24
CA THR A 64 -15.28 -14.02 1.99
C THR A 64 -14.22 -14.65 1.08
N ARG A 65 -14.63 -15.09 -0.12
CA ARG A 65 -13.73 -15.74 -1.08
C ARG A 65 -12.77 -14.71 -1.66
N ALA A 66 -11.49 -15.06 -1.72
CA ALA A 66 -10.44 -14.21 -2.26
C ALA A 66 -9.37 -15.04 -2.97
N VAL A 67 -8.50 -14.34 -3.68
CA VAL A 67 -7.21 -14.86 -4.13
C VAL A 67 -6.14 -14.24 -3.22
N MET A 68 -5.26 -15.08 -2.69
CA MET A 68 -4.11 -14.63 -1.92
C MET A 68 -2.88 -14.60 -2.82
N THR A 69 -2.16 -13.47 -2.78
CA THR A 69 -0.87 -13.25 -3.46
C THR A 69 0.24 -13.07 -2.42
N VAL A 70 1.49 -13.12 -2.88
CA VAL A 70 2.67 -12.81 -2.07
C VAL A 70 3.15 -11.41 -2.44
N ASN A 71 3.46 -10.60 -1.42
CA ASN A 71 3.98 -9.25 -1.56
C ASN A 71 5.07 -8.99 -0.52
N GLY A 72 6.12 -8.30 -0.94
CA GLY A 72 7.17 -7.76 -0.10
C GLY A 72 6.76 -6.42 0.51
N PHE A 73 6.69 -6.35 1.83
CA PHE A 73 6.39 -5.13 2.58
C PHE A 73 7.65 -4.38 3.02
N ASP A 74 8.82 -4.98 2.77
CA ASP A 74 10.11 -4.44 3.14
C ASP A 74 10.60 -3.40 2.13
N LYS A 75 11.56 -2.58 2.55
CA LYS A 75 12.06 -1.49 1.72
C LYS A 75 12.80 -2.03 0.49
N GLY A 76 12.33 -1.62 -0.69
CA GLY A 76 12.98 -1.94 -1.97
C GLY A 76 12.53 -3.25 -2.58
N GLU A 77 11.45 -3.84 -2.06
CA GLU A 77 10.79 -5.01 -2.62
C GLU A 77 9.66 -4.61 -3.58
N ASP A 78 8.90 -5.60 -4.04
CA ASP A 78 7.87 -5.49 -5.06
C ASP A 78 6.61 -4.72 -4.61
N GLY A 79 6.33 -4.66 -3.30
CA GLY A 79 5.27 -3.79 -2.75
C GLY A 79 5.53 -2.30 -2.91
N GLY A 80 6.76 -1.91 -3.29
CA GLY A 80 7.09 -0.56 -3.72
C GLY A 80 7.19 0.46 -2.58
N GLY A 81 6.09 1.18 -2.32
CA GLY A 81 6.04 2.27 -1.36
C GLY A 81 5.90 1.81 0.09
N PRO A 82 6.02 2.72 1.07
CA PRO A 82 5.58 2.46 2.44
C PRO A 82 4.07 2.19 2.50
N SER A 83 3.61 1.36 3.43
CA SER A 83 2.21 0.93 3.50
C SER A 83 1.24 2.05 3.89
N GLU A 84 0.04 2.05 3.30
CA GLU A 84 -0.95 3.11 3.40
C GLU A 84 -1.48 3.38 4.83
N CYS A 85 -1.49 2.37 5.72
CA CYS A 85 -2.04 2.57 7.06
C CYS A 85 -1.16 3.46 7.96
N ASP A 86 0.16 3.42 7.81
CA ASP A 86 1.09 4.12 8.70
C ASP A 86 2.30 4.77 8.03
N GLY A 87 2.40 4.69 6.71
CA GLY A 87 3.49 5.29 5.94
C GLY A 87 4.85 4.64 6.22
N LYS A 88 4.88 3.35 6.57
CA LYS A 88 6.12 2.62 6.91
C LYS A 88 6.29 1.37 6.07
N TYR A 89 7.55 0.96 5.93
CA TYR A 89 7.89 -0.40 5.53
C TYR A 89 7.76 -1.33 6.74
N HIS A 90 7.41 -2.58 6.48
CA HIS A 90 7.26 -3.62 7.50
C HIS A 90 8.06 -4.85 7.09
N HIS A 91 8.52 -5.65 8.04
CA HIS A 91 9.34 -6.80 7.70
C HIS A 91 8.50 -7.97 7.17
N ASP A 92 8.97 -8.64 6.14
CA ASP A 92 8.30 -9.79 5.51
C ASP A 92 8.11 -11.01 6.44
N SER A 93 8.84 -11.03 7.55
CA SER A 93 8.67 -12.01 8.63
C SER A 93 7.44 -11.74 9.52
N GLU A 94 6.82 -10.56 9.42
CA GLU A 94 5.60 -10.23 10.15
C GLU A 94 4.36 -10.79 9.44
N MET A 95 3.27 -11.03 10.18
CA MET A 95 2.01 -11.53 9.62
C MET A 95 1.15 -10.38 9.08
N LEU A 96 1.35 -10.02 7.81
CA LEU A 96 0.79 -8.80 7.22
C LEU A 96 -0.12 -9.07 6.04
N ALA A 97 -1.05 -8.16 5.80
CA ALA A 97 -1.90 -8.16 4.63
C ALA A 97 -2.15 -6.75 4.06
N ALA A 98 -2.21 -6.66 2.74
CA ALA A 98 -2.88 -5.61 2.00
C ALA A 98 -4.23 -6.14 1.50
N LEU A 99 -5.23 -5.27 1.42
CA LEU A 99 -6.56 -5.64 0.93
C LEU A 99 -6.91 -4.84 -0.33
N SER A 100 -7.58 -5.48 -1.30
CA SER A 100 -8.16 -4.74 -2.43
C SER A 100 -8.96 -3.53 -1.96
N THR A 101 -8.93 -2.43 -2.73
CA THR A 101 -9.47 -1.10 -2.39
C THR A 101 -10.79 -1.11 -1.61
N ARG A 102 -11.83 -1.83 -2.05
CA ARG A 102 -13.12 -1.84 -1.32
C ARG A 102 -13.09 -2.64 -0.04
N TRP A 103 -12.25 -3.66 0.07
CA TRP A 103 -12.02 -4.38 1.32
C TRP A 103 -11.12 -3.58 2.27
N TYR A 104 -10.14 -2.84 1.77
CA TYR A 104 -9.40 -1.85 2.56
C TYR A 104 -10.33 -0.77 3.14
N ALA A 105 -11.34 -0.39 2.35
CA ALA A 105 -12.46 0.48 2.74
C ALA A 105 -11.98 1.83 3.30
N GLY A 106 -11.03 2.46 2.60
CA GLY A 106 -10.44 3.75 3.00
C GLY A 106 -9.77 3.70 4.37
N GLY A 107 -9.06 2.60 4.66
CA GLY A 107 -8.34 2.39 5.92
C GLY A 107 -9.20 1.94 7.10
N ARG A 108 -10.49 1.65 6.91
CA ARG A 108 -11.36 1.15 8.02
C ARG A 108 -10.87 -0.15 8.64
N ARG A 109 -10.04 -0.91 7.93
CA ARG A 109 -9.39 -2.15 8.41
C ARG A 109 -7.94 -1.97 8.86
N CYS A 110 -7.37 -0.76 8.79
CA CYS A 110 -5.98 -0.54 9.20
C CYS A 110 -5.68 -1.03 10.60
N HIS A 111 -4.59 -1.77 10.71
CA HIS A 111 -4.08 -2.42 11.92
C HIS A 111 -5.04 -3.41 12.59
N LYS A 112 -6.17 -3.73 11.94
CA LYS A 112 -7.08 -4.79 12.39
C LYS A 112 -6.61 -6.14 11.89
N ALA A 113 -6.97 -7.17 12.64
CA ALA A 113 -6.70 -8.54 12.30
C ALA A 113 -7.75 -9.07 11.31
N ILE A 114 -7.28 -9.85 10.34
CA ILE A 114 -8.13 -10.69 9.50
C ILE A 114 -7.70 -12.14 9.67
N ARG A 115 -8.67 -13.05 9.58
CA ARG A 115 -8.43 -14.49 9.60
C ARG A 115 -8.48 -15.01 8.18
N ILE A 116 -7.39 -15.63 7.72
CA ILE A 116 -7.24 -16.16 6.36
C ILE A 116 -7.22 -17.69 6.45
N THR A 117 -8.03 -18.36 5.64
CA THR A 117 -8.13 -19.83 5.57
C THR A 117 -7.80 -20.30 4.16
N SER A 118 -6.79 -21.15 4.03
CA SER A 118 -6.41 -21.76 2.75
C SER A 118 -7.48 -22.72 2.26
N ALA A 119 -7.93 -22.54 1.02
CA ALA A 119 -8.86 -23.48 0.40
C ALA A 119 -8.20 -24.82 0.02
N HIS A 120 -6.86 -24.88 -0.05
CA HIS A 120 -6.12 -26.09 -0.42
C HIS A 120 -6.00 -27.10 0.71
N ASN A 121 -5.70 -26.63 1.92
CA ASN A 121 -5.36 -27.50 3.05
C ASN A 121 -6.15 -27.20 4.33
N GLY A 122 -7.05 -26.21 4.31
CA GLY A 122 -7.89 -25.82 5.45
C GLY A 122 -7.13 -25.13 6.60
N ARG A 123 -5.81 -24.93 6.48
CA ARG A 123 -5.04 -24.21 7.50
C ARG A 123 -5.49 -22.76 7.57
N THR A 124 -5.46 -22.21 8.77
CA THR A 124 -5.93 -20.87 9.08
C THR A 124 -4.84 -20.08 9.78
N VAL A 125 -4.75 -18.80 9.46
CA VAL A 125 -3.83 -17.87 10.11
C VAL A 125 -4.45 -16.50 10.31
N VAL A 126 -3.91 -15.71 11.22
CA VAL A 126 -4.31 -14.32 11.44
C VAL A 126 -3.20 -13.41 10.94
N ALA A 127 -3.58 -12.38 10.18
CA ALA A 127 -2.67 -11.35 9.67
C ALA A 127 -3.23 -9.96 9.99
N ARG A 128 -2.33 -9.00 10.17
CA ARG A 128 -2.65 -7.59 10.42
C ARG A 128 -2.70 -6.83 9.11
N VAL A 129 -3.78 -6.11 8.87
CA VAL A 129 -3.90 -5.26 7.67
C VAL A 129 -3.01 -4.02 7.84
N VAL A 130 -2.15 -3.77 6.85
CA VAL A 130 -1.23 -2.63 6.83
C VAL A 130 -1.35 -1.76 5.60
N ASP A 131 -1.94 -2.28 4.53
CA ASP A 131 -1.86 -1.63 3.24
C ASP A 131 -3.11 -1.80 2.38
N GLU A 132 -3.17 -1.00 1.33
CA GLU A 132 -4.14 -1.14 0.24
C GLU A 132 -3.47 -1.82 -0.96
N CYS A 133 -4.08 -2.88 -1.47
CA CYS A 133 -3.77 -3.37 -2.81
C CYS A 133 -4.66 -2.61 -3.80
N ASP A 134 -4.12 -1.52 -4.37
CA ASP A 134 -4.93 -0.55 -5.10
C ASP A 134 -5.46 -1.12 -6.43
N SER A 135 -6.76 -1.42 -6.47
CA SER A 135 -7.41 -2.01 -7.64
C SER A 135 -7.62 -1.01 -8.79
N ARG A 136 -7.33 0.27 -8.56
CA ARG A 136 -7.29 1.32 -9.59
C ARG A 136 -5.97 1.28 -10.37
N HIS A 137 -4.90 0.81 -9.74
CA HIS A 137 -3.52 0.87 -10.26
C HIS A 137 -2.88 -0.51 -10.42
N GLY A 138 -3.66 -1.54 -10.76
CA GLY A 138 -3.15 -2.83 -11.24
C GLY A 138 -3.46 -4.03 -10.35
N CYS A 139 -3.92 -3.82 -9.11
CA CYS A 139 -4.40 -4.93 -8.27
C CYS A 139 -5.76 -5.44 -8.76
N LYS A 140 -6.03 -6.75 -8.62
CA LYS A 140 -7.40 -7.28 -8.83
C LYS A 140 -8.30 -6.84 -7.67
N ASP A 141 -9.60 -6.91 -7.87
CA ASP A 141 -10.60 -6.44 -6.90
C ASP A 141 -10.91 -7.46 -5.77
N ASN A 142 -10.30 -8.64 -5.80
CA ASN A 142 -10.56 -9.74 -4.86
C ASN A 142 -9.29 -10.33 -4.24
N ILE A 143 -8.28 -9.48 -4.01
CA ILE A 143 -6.96 -9.83 -3.50
C ILE A 143 -6.86 -9.62 -1.99
N VAL A 144 -6.25 -10.61 -1.33
CA VAL A 144 -5.61 -10.47 -0.02
C VAL A 144 -4.12 -10.65 -0.26
N ASP A 145 -3.37 -9.56 -0.33
CA ASP A 145 -1.94 -9.60 -0.65
C ASP A 145 -1.15 -9.73 0.62
N THR A 146 -0.25 -10.70 0.73
CA THR A 146 0.27 -11.10 2.06
C THR A 146 1.76 -11.29 2.07
N SER A 147 2.36 -11.07 3.25
CA SER A 147 3.79 -11.26 3.44
C SER A 147 4.17 -12.73 3.32
N LYS A 148 5.45 -12.97 3.08
CA LYS A 148 6.00 -14.33 3.02
C LYS A 148 5.68 -15.16 4.26
N ALA A 149 5.70 -14.56 5.45
CA ALA A 149 5.38 -15.26 6.70
C ALA A 149 3.96 -15.86 6.74
N VAL A 150 2.97 -15.20 6.10
CA VAL A 150 1.60 -15.71 5.99
C VAL A 150 1.55 -16.99 5.15
N TRP A 151 2.26 -17.01 4.03
CA TRP A 151 2.38 -18.19 3.17
C TRP A 151 3.04 -19.36 3.90
N GLU A 152 4.15 -19.10 4.59
CA GLU A 152 4.87 -20.12 5.37
C GLU A 152 3.99 -20.71 6.48
N ALA A 153 3.25 -19.87 7.21
CA ALA A 153 2.34 -20.32 8.28
C ALA A 153 1.16 -21.16 7.76
N LEU A 154 0.67 -20.86 6.55
CA LEU A 154 -0.34 -21.66 5.87
C LEU A 154 0.23 -22.93 5.22
N GLY A 155 1.55 -23.10 5.20
CA GLY A 155 2.25 -24.22 4.56
C GLY A 155 2.07 -24.23 3.04
N LEU A 156 2.21 -23.07 2.42
CA LEU A 156 2.05 -22.86 0.98
C LEU A 156 3.38 -22.41 0.35
N ASP A 157 3.60 -22.78 -0.91
CA ASP A 157 4.79 -22.37 -1.68
C ASP A 157 4.52 -21.05 -2.40
N THR A 158 5.30 -20.02 -2.09
CA THR A 158 5.18 -18.69 -2.71
C THR A 158 5.44 -18.71 -4.22
N LYS A 159 6.14 -19.74 -4.74
CA LYS A 159 6.38 -19.89 -6.19
C LYS A 159 5.11 -20.15 -7.01
N VAL A 160 4.01 -20.53 -6.37
CA VAL A 160 2.71 -20.68 -7.02
C VAL A 160 2.13 -19.31 -7.41
N GLY A 161 2.48 -18.25 -6.68
CA GLY A 161 2.07 -16.87 -6.95
C GLY A 161 0.66 -16.52 -6.47
N GLU A 162 -0.34 -17.33 -6.83
CA GLU A 162 -1.75 -17.08 -6.49
C GLU A 162 -2.44 -18.35 -5.96
N VAL A 163 -3.18 -18.23 -4.86
CA VAL A 163 -3.97 -19.35 -4.30
C VAL A 163 -5.36 -18.89 -3.84
N PRO A 164 -6.40 -19.73 -4.00
CA PRO A 164 -7.71 -19.46 -3.42
C PRO A 164 -7.69 -19.54 -1.88
N VAL A 165 -8.28 -18.53 -1.25
CA VAL A 165 -8.49 -18.47 0.19
C VAL A 165 -9.90 -18.01 0.53
N THR A 166 -10.25 -18.11 1.80
CA THR A 166 -11.35 -17.34 2.38
C THR A 166 -10.82 -16.47 3.51
N TRP A 167 -11.45 -15.32 3.73
CA TRP A 167 -11.08 -14.45 4.84
C TRP A 167 -12.29 -13.86 5.58
N SER A 168 -12.05 -13.42 6.81
CA SER A 168 -13.01 -12.64 7.60
C SER A 168 -12.28 -11.64 8.48
N ASP A 169 -12.98 -10.61 8.93
CA ASP A 169 -12.53 -9.84 10.10
C ASP A 169 -12.36 -10.80 11.30
N ALA A 170 -11.36 -10.56 12.16
CA ALA A 170 -11.00 -11.39 13.31
C ALA A 170 -11.28 -10.72 14.66
#